data_AF-A0A961JJN9-F1
#
_entry.id   AF-A0A961JJN9-F1
#
_cell.length_a   1.000
_cell.length_b   1.000
_cell.length_c   1.000
_cell.angle_alpha   90.00
_cell.angle_beta   90.00
_cell.angle_gamma   90.00
#
_symmetry.space_group_name_H-M   'P 1'
#
loop_
_entity.id
_entity.type
_entity.pdbx_description
1 polymer ?
#
loop_
_entity_poly.entity_id
_entity_poly.type
_entity_poly.pdbx_seq_one_letter_code
_entity_poly.pdbx_strand_id
1 'polypeptide(L)'
;KRLKVNPLAHWGREDIEEYIVNNRLPRHPVVARGYPSIGCAPCTSPVKPGEDPRAGRWRNTTKDECGIHFVNGRVVRGNAA
;
A
#
# COMPACT_ATOMS: atom_id res chain seq x y z
N LYS A 1 -7.55 11.66 21.86
CA LYS A 1 -8.34 10.90 20.84
C LYS A 1 -7.71 11.22 19.48
N ARG A 2 -7.34 10.23 18.65
CA ARG A 2 -6.71 10.48 17.33
C ARG A 2 -7.78 10.42 16.23
N LEU A 3 -7.83 11.43 15.36
CA LEU A 3 -8.69 11.44 14.16
C LEU A 3 -7.86 10.98 12.96
N LYS A 4 -8.36 10.00 12.19
CA LYS A 4 -7.75 9.52 10.94
C LYS A 4 -8.59 10.02 9.77
N VAL A 5 -7.96 10.71 8.83
CA VAL A 5 -8.58 11.17 7.58
C VAL A 5 -7.85 10.51 6.42
N ASN A 6 -8.59 9.90 5.50
CA ASN A 6 -8.05 9.29 4.28
C ASN A 6 -8.58 10.10 3.08
N PRO A 7 -7.91 11.21 2.68
CA PRO A 7 -8.44 12.10 1.64
C PRO A 7 -8.52 11.43 0.26
N LEU A 8 -7.73 10.39 0.04
CA LEU A 8 -7.71 9.61 -1.20
C LEU A 8 -8.53 8.31 -1.10
N ALA A 9 -9.46 8.21 -0.14
CA ALA A 9 -10.22 6.96 0.09
C ALA A 9 -11.07 6.52 -1.11
N HIS A 10 -11.47 7.46 -1.97
CA HIS A 10 -12.28 7.19 -3.15
C HIS A 10 -11.47 7.11 -4.45
N TRP A 11 -10.15 7.29 -4.38
CA TRP A 11 -9.30 7.24 -5.56
C TRP A 11 -8.99 5.79 -5.93
N GLY A 12 -9.20 5.47 -7.20
CA GLY A 12 -8.71 4.27 -7.84
C GLY A 12 -7.22 4.34 -8.15
N ARG A 13 -6.70 3.28 -8.77
CA ARG A 13 -5.30 3.27 -9.24
C ARG A 13 -5.11 4.33 -10.32
N GLU A 14 -6.06 4.39 -11.23
CA GLU A 14 -6.04 5.23 -12.42
C GLU A 14 -5.98 6.71 -12.04
N ASP A 15 -6.75 7.13 -11.02
CA ASP A 15 -6.73 8.49 -10.48
C ASP A 15 -5.34 8.88 -9.94
N ILE A 16 -4.68 7.96 -9.22
CA ILE A 16 -3.32 8.18 -8.68
C ILE A 16 -2.32 8.31 -9.83
N GLU A 17 -2.40 7.42 -10.82
CA GLU A 17 -1.51 7.39 -11.96
C GLU A 17 -1.63 8.64 -12.81
N GLU A 18 -2.87 9.07 -13.11
CA GLU A 18 -3.17 10.30 -13.83
C GLU A 18 -2.66 11.52 -13.07
N TYR A 19 -2.90 11.60 -11.76
CA TYR A 19 -2.46 12.73 -10.95
C TYR A 19 -0.93 12.86 -10.91
N ILE A 20 -0.21 11.74 -10.79
CA ILE A 20 1.26 11.73 -10.85
C ILE A 20 1.75 12.33 -12.17
N VAL A 21 1.15 11.94 -13.31
CA VAL A 21 1.54 12.42 -14.64
C VAL A 21 1.20 13.89 -14.82
N ASN A 22 -0.04 14.28 -14.55
CA ASN A 22 -0.53 15.65 -14.75
C ASN A 22 0.22 16.68 -13.90
N ASN A 23 0.71 16.27 -12.72
CA ASN A 23 1.45 17.14 -11.81
C ASN A 23 2.98 16.92 -11.86
N ARG A 24 3.48 16.09 -12.79
CA ARG A 24 4.91 15.79 -12.97
C ARG A 24 5.60 15.33 -11.67
N LEU A 25 4.90 14.50 -10.88
CA LEU A 25 5.43 14.01 -9.63
C LEU A 25 6.47 12.91 -9.88
N PRO A 26 7.60 12.91 -9.14
CA PRO A 26 8.58 11.84 -9.27
C PRO A 26 8.02 10.53 -8.72
N ARG A 27 8.21 9.44 -9.47
CA ARG A 27 7.88 8.09 -9.00
C ARG A 27 9.01 7.51 -8.17
N HIS A 28 8.66 6.65 -7.22
CA HIS A 28 9.66 5.91 -6.48
C HIS A 28 10.40 4.92 -7.42
N PRO A 29 11.75 4.88 -7.45
CA PRO A 29 12.51 4.14 -8.46
C PRO A 29 12.21 2.63 -8.53
N VAL A 30 11.88 2.01 -7.39
CA VAL A 30 11.59 0.57 -7.34
C VAL A 30 10.22 0.19 -7.90
N VAL A 31 9.31 1.15 -8.13
CA VAL A 31 8.02 0.87 -8.78
C VAL A 31 8.25 0.28 -10.18
N ALA A 32 9.19 0.87 -10.93
CA ALA A 32 9.62 0.37 -12.25
C ALA A 32 10.30 -1.02 -12.19
N ARG A 33 10.71 -1.48 -11.00
CA ARG A 33 11.27 -2.82 -10.76
C ARG A 33 10.20 -3.83 -10.31
N GLY A 34 8.92 -3.48 -10.40
CA GLY A 34 7.81 -4.37 -10.06
C GLY A 34 7.32 -4.28 -8.62
N TYR A 35 7.61 -3.19 -7.89
CA TYR A 35 7.15 -2.96 -6.51
C TYR A 35 6.03 -1.90 -6.45
N PRO A 36 4.76 -2.26 -6.74
CA PRO A 36 3.66 -1.29 -6.72
C PRO A 36 3.16 -0.94 -5.31
N SER A 37 3.44 -1.77 -4.30
CA SER A 37 3.23 -1.44 -2.88
C SER A 37 4.53 -1.57 -2.10
N ILE A 38 5.00 -0.48 -1.50
CA ILE A 38 6.32 -0.40 -0.87
C ILE A 38 6.17 -0.33 0.66
N GLY A 39 6.90 -1.19 1.38
CA GLY A 39 7.01 -1.18 2.84
C GLY A 39 8.47 -1.36 3.28
N CYS A 40 8.69 -2.04 4.41
CA CYS A 40 10.04 -2.39 4.84
C CYS A 40 10.67 -3.38 3.85
N ALA A 41 11.99 -3.29 3.66
CA ALA A 41 12.76 -4.16 2.76
C ALA A 41 12.50 -5.67 2.96
N PRO A 42 12.49 -6.24 4.18
CA PRO A 42 12.27 -7.69 4.35
C PRO A 42 10.81 -8.12 4.18
N CYS A 43 9.86 -7.17 4.12
CA CYS A 43 8.43 -7.46 4.07
C CYS A 43 7.79 -7.12 2.73
N THR A 44 8.59 -6.79 1.72
CA THR A 44 8.13 -6.34 0.40
C THR A 44 8.87 -7.09 -0.70
N SER A 45 8.12 -7.68 -1.62
CA SER A 45 8.64 -8.37 -2.81
C SER A 45 7.99 -7.80 -4.08
N PRO A 46 8.60 -7.98 -5.27
CA PRO A 46 7.95 -7.64 -6.53
C PRO A 46 6.67 -8.45 -6.72
N VAL A 47 5.74 -7.93 -7.52
CA VAL A 47 4.53 -8.65 -7.95
C VAL A 47 4.58 -8.98 -9.44
N LYS A 48 3.90 -10.06 -9.84
CA LYS A 48 3.76 -10.41 -11.25
C LYS A 48 2.61 -9.63 -11.91
N PRO A 49 2.61 -9.49 -13.25
CA PRO A 49 1.45 -8.96 -13.96
C PRO A 49 0.18 -9.72 -13.59
N GLY A 50 -0.89 -9.00 -13.26
CA GLY A 50 -2.18 -9.57 -12.84
C GLY A 50 -2.30 -9.92 -11.35
N GLU A 51 -1.20 -9.89 -10.58
CA GLU A 51 -1.29 -9.98 -9.11
C GLU A 51 -1.87 -8.69 -8.50
N ASP A 52 -2.51 -8.81 -7.34
CA ASP A 52 -2.89 -7.65 -6.54
C ASP A 52 -1.64 -6.79 -6.21
N PRO A 53 -1.70 -5.45 -6.34
CA PRO A 53 -0.56 -4.57 -6.06
C PRO A 53 0.04 -4.71 -4.65
N ARG A 54 -0.76 -5.09 -3.66
CA ARG A 54 -0.34 -5.35 -2.29
C ARG A 54 0.10 -6.79 -2.06
N ALA A 55 -0.07 -7.73 -3.01
CA ALA A 55 0.34 -9.13 -2.86
C ALA A 55 1.85 -9.31 -2.55
N GLY A 56 2.67 -8.31 -2.90
CA GLY A 56 4.09 -8.28 -2.56
C GLY A 56 4.38 -8.03 -1.08
N ARG A 57 3.41 -7.50 -0.32
CA ARG A 57 3.53 -7.18 1.11
C ARG A 57 3.22 -8.42 1.94
N TRP A 58 4.16 -8.78 2.83
CA TRP A 58 4.02 -9.96 3.69
C TRP A 58 3.64 -11.24 2.92
N ARG A 59 4.23 -11.45 1.75
CA ARG A 59 4.02 -12.62 0.88
C ARG A 59 4.16 -13.92 1.69
N ASN A 60 3.25 -14.87 1.46
CA ASN A 60 3.16 -16.15 2.18
C ASN A 60 2.85 -16.02 3.68
N THR A 61 2.21 -14.92 4.08
CA THR A 61 1.65 -14.76 5.41
C THR A 61 0.16 -14.45 5.30
N THR A 62 -0.53 -14.57 6.42
CA THR A 62 -1.94 -14.17 6.57
C THR A 62 -2.08 -12.70 6.99
N LYS A 63 -0.99 -11.93 7.00
CA LYS A 63 -0.99 -10.55 7.48
C LYS A 63 -1.36 -9.58 6.35
N ASP A 64 -2.44 -8.85 6.59
CA ASP A 64 -2.91 -7.87 5.61
C ASP A 64 -2.64 -6.42 6.01
N GLU A 65 -2.69 -6.08 7.30
CA GLU A 65 -2.56 -4.69 7.75
C GLU A 65 -1.36 -4.44 8.68
N CYS A 66 -0.68 -3.31 8.46
CA CYS A 66 0.46 -2.90 9.27
C CYS A 66 0.01 -2.35 10.64
N GLY A 67 0.86 -2.47 11.67
CA GLY A 67 0.59 -1.94 13.01
C GLY A 67 0.49 -0.41 13.10
N ILE A 68 0.77 0.32 12.01
CA ILE A 68 0.53 1.77 11.91
C ILE A 68 -0.96 2.11 11.78
N HIS A 69 -1.80 1.13 11.46
CA HIS A 69 -3.24 1.32 11.28
C HIS A 69 -3.98 1.03 12.60
N PHE A 70 -4.85 1.95 12.97
CA PHE A 70 -5.65 1.88 14.19
C PHE A 70 -7.12 1.69 13.82
N VAL A 71 -7.80 0.79 14.53
CA VAL A 71 -9.26 0.65 14.46
C VAL A 71 -9.81 1.13 15.80
N ASN A 72 -10.71 2.12 15.77
CA ASN A 72 -11.30 2.73 16.97
C ASN A 72 -10.28 3.18 18.03
N GLY A 73 -9.12 3.68 17.59
CA GLY A 73 -8.06 4.16 18.47
C GLY A 73 -7.18 3.07 19.10
N ARG A 74 -7.38 1.79 18.76
CA ARG A 74 -6.56 0.66 19.20
C ARG A 74 -5.71 0.12 18.05
N VAL A 75 -4.47 -0.27 18.36
CA VAL A 75 -3.62 -0.99 17.40
C VAL A 75 -4.25 -2.36 17.17
N VAL A 76 -4.59 -2.67 15.93
CA VAL A 76 -4.99 -4.04 15.57
C VAL A 76 -3.72 -4.81 15.23
N ARG A 77 -3.38 -5.77 16.08
CA ARG A 77 -2.33 -6.76 15.78
C ARG A 77 -3.05 -8.04 15.37
N GLY A 78 -3.27 -8.22 14.07
CA GLY A 78 -3.97 -9.38 13.56
C GLY A 78 -3.86 -9.48 12.05
N ASN A 79 -3.80 -10.71 11.58
CA ASN A 79 -4.08 -11.10 10.20
C ASN A 79 -5.47 -10.55 9.86
N ALA A 80 -5.61 -9.73 8.81
CA ALA A 80 -6.97 -9.41 8.41
C ALA A 80 -7.58 -10.70 7.85
N ALA A 81 -8.84 -10.90 8.18
CA ALA A 81 -9.69 -11.91 7.58
C ALA A 81 -10.53 -11.22 6.50
#